data_AF-A0A520HSR3-F1
#
_entry.id   AF-A0A520HSR3-F1
#
_cell.length_a   1.000
_cell.length_b   1.000
_cell.length_c   1.000
_cell.angle_alpha   90.00
_cell.angle_beta   90.00
_cell.angle_gamma   90.00
#
_symmetry.space_group_name_H-M   'P 1'
#
loop_
_entity.id
_entity.type
_entity.pdbx_description
1 polymer ?
#
loop_
_entity_poly.entity_id
_entity_poly.type
_entity_poly.pdbx_seq_one_letter_code
_entity_poly.pdbx_strand_id
1 'polypeptide(L)'
;INNLAAVPSIIFGLLGLAVFLGTFGMPRSAPIVGGLTLALMTMPVIVIAGRNAIKAVPPSIRDAALGIGASPVQVVFHHVLPLALPGILTGTIIGMARALGETAPLLLIGMRAFIPAAPTRLDEPGTVLPVQIFLWSDQVDRGFVEKTSAAIVVLLVLLFALNGVAAWLRHRAEAHR
;
A
#
# COMPACT_ATOMS: atom_id res chain seq x y z
N ILE A 1 16.29 -10.51 8.04
CA ILE A 1 15.02 -10.88 7.35
C ILE A 1 14.88 -9.91 6.18
N ASN A 2 15.37 -10.29 5.00
CA ASN A 2 15.36 -9.44 3.80
C ASN A 2 14.72 -10.14 2.59
N ASN A 3 14.15 -11.34 2.78
CA ASN A 3 13.79 -12.21 1.66
C ASN A 3 12.46 -11.81 0.98
N LEU A 4 11.44 -11.39 1.75
CA LEU A 4 10.14 -10.99 1.18
C LEU A 4 10.16 -9.61 0.49
N ALA A 5 11.11 -8.73 0.84
CA ALA A 5 11.28 -7.43 0.18
C ALA A 5 12.01 -7.54 -1.18
N ALA A 6 12.70 -8.65 -1.42
CA ALA A 6 13.42 -8.93 -2.66
C ALA A 6 12.54 -9.61 -3.72
N VAL A 7 11.33 -10.02 -3.35
CA VAL A 7 10.39 -10.68 -4.27
C VAL A 7 9.87 -9.65 -5.29
N PRO A 8 10.05 -9.88 -6.60
CA PRO A 8 9.50 -8.98 -7.63
C PRO A 8 7.98 -8.86 -7.53
N SER A 9 7.42 -7.67 -7.78
CA SER A 9 5.97 -7.42 -7.60
C SER A 9 5.10 -8.30 -8.50
N ILE A 10 5.61 -8.76 -9.66
CA ILE A 10 4.91 -9.70 -10.55
C ILE A 10 4.61 -11.05 -9.88
N ILE A 11 5.45 -11.50 -8.95
CA ILE A 11 5.24 -12.77 -8.23
C ILE A 11 4.01 -12.67 -7.32
N PHE A 12 3.77 -11.50 -6.72
CA PHE A 12 2.55 -11.26 -5.96
C PHE A 12 1.31 -11.26 -6.88
N GLY A 13 1.43 -10.78 -8.12
CA GLY A 13 0.37 -10.91 -9.13
C GLY A 13 0.05 -12.36 -9.48
N LEU A 14 1.08 -13.20 -9.67
CA LEU A 14 0.91 -14.63 -9.90
C LEU A 14 0.29 -15.34 -8.69
N LEU A 15 0.69 -14.96 -7.48
CA LEU A 15 0.08 -15.44 -6.24
C LEU A 15 -1.40 -15.06 -6.18
N GLY A 16 -1.75 -13.81 -6.46
CA GLY A 16 -3.13 -13.34 -6.50
C GLY A 16 -3.97 -14.08 -7.54
N LEU A 17 -3.40 -14.34 -8.71
CA LEU A 17 -4.04 -15.14 -9.76
C LEU A 17 -4.28 -16.59 -9.30
N ALA A 18 -3.26 -17.26 -8.75
CA ALA A 18 -3.37 -18.66 -8.34
C ALA A 18 -4.31 -18.84 -7.14
N VAL A 19 -4.20 -17.98 -6.13
CA VAL A 19 -4.95 -18.10 -4.88
C VAL A 19 -6.36 -17.54 -5.06
N PHE A 20 -6.51 -16.25 -5.40
CA PHE A 20 -7.82 -15.62 -5.39
C PHE A 20 -8.69 -16.07 -6.57
N LEU A 21 -8.14 -16.09 -7.79
CA LEU A 21 -8.89 -16.52 -8.97
C LEU A 21 -8.93 -18.04 -9.10
N GLY A 22 -7.79 -18.71 -8.89
CA GLY A 22 -7.68 -20.16 -9.03
C GLY A 22 -8.37 -20.93 -7.90
N THR A 23 -7.93 -20.74 -6.65
CA THR A 23 -8.45 -21.54 -5.52
C THR A 23 -9.77 -21.03 -4.96
N PHE A 24 -9.97 -19.72 -4.86
CA PHE A 24 -11.19 -19.13 -4.30
C PHE A 24 -12.25 -18.78 -5.35
N GLY A 25 -11.96 -18.91 -6.65
CA GLY A 25 -12.91 -18.63 -7.73
C GLY A 25 -13.36 -17.16 -7.80
N MET A 26 -12.59 -16.22 -7.27
CA MET A 26 -12.96 -14.81 -7.25
C MET A 26 -12.99 -14.22 -8.67
N PRO A 27 -13.88 -13.24 -8.93
CA PRO A 27 -14.02 -12.64 -10.25
C PRO A 27 -12.72 -11.95 -10.69
N ARG A 28 -12.38 -12.17 -11.96
CA ARG A 28 -11.23 -11.53 -12.60
C ARG A 28 -11.44 -10.02 -12.69
N SER A 29 -10.35 -9.27 -12.55
CA SER A 29 -10.36 -7.80 -12.62
C SER A 29 -11.19 -7.12 -11.53
N ALA A 30 -11.66 -7.84 -10.52
CA ALA A 30 -12.44 -7.23 -9.46
C ALA A 30 -11.56 -6.37 -8.53
N PRO A 31 -11.99 -5.16 -8.15
CA PRO A 31 -11.27 -4.31 -7.21
C PRO A 31 -10.87 -5.01 -5.91
N ILE A 32 -11.70 -5.92 -5.40
CA ILE A 32 -11.38 -6.69 -4.19
C ILE A 32 -10.13 -7.57 -4.36
N VAL A 33 -9.98 -8.24 -5.51
CA VAL A 33 -8.81 -9.07 -5.82
C VAL A 33 -7.57 -8.20 -5.97
N GLY A 34 -7.71 -7.05 -6.65
CA GLY A 34 -6.63 -6.06 -6.77
C GLY A 34 -6.15 -5.56 -5.41
N GLY A 35 -7.08 -5.16 -4.55
CA GLY A 35 -6.79 -4.71 -3.19
C GLY A 35 -6.09 -5.78 -2.35
N LEU A 36 -6.59 -7.02 -2.37
CA LEU A 36 -5.96 -8.13 -1.63
C LEU A 36 -4.55 -8.44 -2.15
N THR A 37 -4.36 -8.43 -3.47
CA THR A 37 -3.05 -8.68 -4.09
C THR A 37 -2.03 -7.60 -3.71
N LEU A 38 -2.42 -6.33 -3.76
CA LEU A 38 -1.57 -5.21 -3.34
C LEU A 38 -1.34 -5.20 -1.82
N ALA A 39 -2.33 -5.60 -1.02
CA ALA A 39 -2.18 -5.73 0.43
C ALA A 39 -1.12 -6.79 0.77
N LEU A 40 -1.15 -7.95 0.13
CA LEU A 40 -0.12 -8.98 0.30
C LEU A 40 1.28 -8.49 -0.09
N MET A 41 1.38 -7.72 -1.18
CA MET A 41 2.63 -7.15 -1.64
C MET A 41 3.19 -6.08 -0.69
N THR A 42 2.32 -5.24 -0.11
CA THR A 42 2.73 -4.12 0.77
C THR A 42 2.95 -4.54 2.22
N MET A 43 2.32 -5.62 2.66
CA MET A 43 2.38 -6.09 4.05
C MET A 43 3.83 -6.26 4.57
N PRO A 44 4.79 -6.85 3.84
CA PRO A 44 6.17 -6.94 4.31
C PRO A 44 6.82 -5.58 4.56
N VAL A 45 6.54 -4.58 3.71
CA VAL A 45 7.07 -3.22 3.85
C VAL A 45 6.55 -2.58 5.13
N ILE A 46 5.24 -2.68 5.36
CA ILE A 46 4.57 -2.13 6.55
C ILE A 46 5.09 -2.82 7.82
N VAL A 47 5.23 -4.15 7.82
CA VAL A 47 5.73 -4.93 8.96
C VAL A 47 7.17 -4.56 9.30
N ILE A 48 8.05 -4.44 8.30
CA ILE A 48 9.45 -4.06 8.52
C ILE A 48 9.55 -2.65 9.10
N ALA A 49 8.82 -1.69 8.52
CA ALA A 49 8.81 -0.33 9.00
C ALA A 49 8.25 -0.24 10.44
N GLY A 50 7.16 -0.95 10.73
CA GLY A 50 6.59 -0.97 12.07
C GLY A 50 7.51 -1.62 13.11
N ARG A 51 8.19 -2.70 12.75
CA ARG A 51 9.20 -3.32 13.62
C ARG A 51 10.37 -2.38 13.90
N ASN A 52 10.84 -1.65 12.89
CA ASN A 52 11.92 -0.68 13.07
C ASN A 52 11.48 0.48 13.98
N ALA A 53 10.25 0.97 13.81
CA ALA A 53 9.67 2.01 14.67
C ALA A 53 9.56 1.56 16.15
N ILE A 54 9.09 0.34 16.40
CA ILE A 54 8.99 -0.23 17.76
C ILE A 54 10.39 -0.42 18.38
N LYS A 55 11.37 -0.83 17.59
CA LYS A 55 12.76 -1.01 18.04
C LYS A 55 13.49 0.29 18.33
N ALA A 56 13.06 1.39 17.69
CA ALA A 56 13.64 2.71 17.94
C ALA A 56 13.24 3.30 19.30
N VAL A 57 12.19 2.76 19.95
CA VAL A 57 11.80 3.17 21.31
C VAL A 57 12.89 2.75 22.30
N PRO A 58 13.49 3.68 23.07
CA PRO A 58 14.57 3.37 24.01
C PRO A 58 14.17 2.30 25.03
N PRO A 59 15.05 1.33 25.34
CA PRO A 59 14.77 0.31 26.37
C PRO A 59 14.45 0.92 27.74
N SER A 60 15.06 2.05 28.08
CA SER A 60 14.84 2.76 29.35
C SER A 60 13.38 3.13 29.61
N ILE A 61 12.59 3.41 28.56
CA ILE A 61 11.15 3.69 28.70
C ILE A 61 10.40 2.43 29.15
N ARG A 62 10.80 1.26 28.64
CA ARG A 62 10.21 -0.03 29.01
C ARG A 62 10.59 -0.40 30.43
N ASP A 63 11.87 -0.24 30.77
CA ASP A 63 12.40 -0.57 32.10
C ASP A 63 11.81 0.35 33.19
N ALA A 64 11.66 1.64 32.90
CA ALA A 64 11.00 2.58 33.81
C ALA A 64 9.52 2.23 34.04
N ALA A 65 8.78 1.90 32.97
CA ALA A 65 7.38 1.52 33.08
C ALA A 65 7.19 0.21 33.86
N LEU A 66 8.06 -0.79 33.65
CA LEU A 66 8.06 -2.01 34.46
C LEU A 66 8.45 -1.72 35.92
N GLY A 67 9.41 -0.83 36.15
CA GLY A 67 9.90 -0.44 37.48
C GLY A 67 8.85 0.25 38.36
N ILE A 68 7.84 0.89 37.77
CA ILE A 68 6.69 1.47 38.48
C ILE A 68 5.49 0.49 38.60
N GLY A 69 5.68 -0.78 38.24
CA GLY A 69 4.66 -1.83 38.37
C GLY A 69 3.71 -1.98 37.20
N ALA A 70 3.98 -1.36 36.03
CA ALA A 70 3.14 -1.57 34.85
C ALA A 70 3.30 -3.01 34.31
N SER A 71 2.20 -3.62 33.89
CA SER A 71 2.25 -4.93 33.23
C SER A 71 2.88 -4.84 31.83
N PRO A 72 3.45 -5.93 31.28
CA PRO A 72 4.04 -5.92 29.94
C PRO A 72 3.06 -5.42 28.85
N VAL A 73 1.77 -5.74 28.99
CA VAL A 73 0.71 -5.25 28.09
C VAL A 73 0.54 -3.73 28.24
N GLN A 74 0.51 -3.20 29.47
CA GLN A 74 0.44 -1.76 29.70
C GLN A 74 1.66 -1.01 29.14
N VAL A 75 2.86 -1.58 29.28
CA VAL A 75 4.09 -1.02 28.70
C VAL A 75 3.96 -0.91 27.18
N VAL A 76 3.46 -1.96 26.52
CA VAL A 76 3.28 -1.94 25.07
C VAL A 76 2.25 -0.90 24.63
N PHE A 77 1.04 -0.93 25.19
CA PHE A 77 -0.05 -0.08 24.70
C PHE A 77 0.03 1.39 25.13
N HIS A 78 0.57 1.68 26.32
CA HIS A 78 0.59 3.05 26.85
C HIS A 78 1.92 3.77 26.61
N HIS A 79 3.02 3.05 26.41
CA HIS A 79 4.34 3.67 26.26
C HIS A 79 4.94 3.36 24.88
N VAL A 80 5.15 2.09 24.54
CA VAL A 80 5.88 1.73 23.32
C VAL A 80 5.10 2.06 22.05
N LEU A 81 3.82 1.66 21.98
CA LEU A 81 2.99 1.83 20.79
C LEU A 81 2.75 3.31 20.46
N PRO A 82 2.36 4.19 21.41
CA PRO A 82 2.20 5.62 21.13
C PRO A 82 3.51 6.28 20.69
N LEU A 83 4.64 5.93 21.30
CA LEU A 83 5.94 6.45 20.87
C LEU A 83 6.34 5.92 19.47
N ALA A 84 6.04 4.67 19.13
CA ALA A 84 6.36 4.11 17.82
C ALA A 84 5.39 4.55 16.70
N LEU A 85 4.20 5.04 17.05
CA LEU A 85 3.10 5.29 16.11
C LEU A 85 3.47 6.21 14.93
N PRO A 86 4.17 7.36 15.11
CA PRO A 86 4.56 8.21 13.99
C PRO A 86 5.45 7.47 12.96
N GLY A 87 6.34 6.60 13.45
CA GLY A 87 7.22 5.78 12.61
C GLY A 87 6.44 4.70 11.87
N ILE A 88 5.50 4.02 12.55
CA ILE A 88 4.61 3.03 11.93
C ILE A 88 3.78 3.70 10.83
N LEU A 89 3.14 4.85 11.13
CA LEU A 89 2.33 5.60 10.18
C LEU A 89 3.13 5.98 8.93
N THR A 90 4.34 6.49 9.11
CA THR A 90 5.24 6.84 7.99
C THR A 90 5.52 5.63 7.10
N GLY A 91 5.85 4.49 7.71
CA GLY A 91 6.06 3.24 6.98
C GLY A 91 4.84 2.78 6.19
N THR A 92 3.66 2.84 6.83
CA THR A 92 2.39 2.49 6.20
C THR A 92 2.06 3.38 5.01
N ILE A 93 2.25 4.69 5.17
CA ILE A 93 2.07 5.69 4.11
C ILE A 93 2.93 5.36 2.90
N ILE A 94 4.24 5.15 3.10
CA ILE A 94 5.18 4.84 2.01
C ILE A 94 4.78 3.53 1.32
N GLY A 95 4.37 2.52 2.09
CA GLY A 95 3.86 1.25 1.56
C GLY A 95 2.63 1.44 0.68
N MET A 96 1.64 2.22 1.12
CA MET A 96 0.43 2.51 0.35
C MET A 96 0.72 3.32 -0.91
N ALA A 97 1.55 4.37 -0.80
CA ALA A 97 1.97 5.19 -1.94
C ALA A 97 2.64 4.35 -3.03
N ARG A 98 3.47 3.38 -2.62
CA ARG A 98 4.05 2.40 -3.54
C ARG A 98 2.97 1.54 -4.21
N ALA A 99 2.08 0.93 -3.45
CA ALA A 99 1.00 0.09 -4.01
C ALA A 99 0.13 0.82 -5.04
N LEU A 100 -0.18 2.09 -4.80
CA LEU A 100 -0.98 2.91 -5.71
C LEU A 100 -0.33 3.10 -7.09
N GLY A 101 0.99 2.96 -7.19
CA GLY A 101 1.74 3.04 -8.45
C GLY A 101 2.02 1.68 -9.10
N GLU A 102 1.64 0.56 -8.48
CA GLU A 102 1.96 -0.77 -9.01
C GLU A 102 1.03 -1.14 -10.17
N THR A 103 1.65 -1.63 -11.25
CA THR A 103 0.95 -2.01 -12.49
C THR A 103 1.09 -3.50 -12.76
N ALA A 104 2.31 -4.05 -12.58
CA ALA A 104 2.63 -5.44 -12.87
C ALA A 104 1.70 -6.46 -12.19
N PRO A 105 1.53 -6.48 -10.85
CA PRO A 105 0.68 -7.49 -10.21
C PRO A 105 -0.78 -7.44 -10.66
N LEU A 106 -1.29 -6.25 -10.98
CA LEU A 106 -2.68 -6.01 -11.37
C LEU A 106 -2.99 -6.47 -12.80
N LEU A 107 -2.01 -6.36 -13.71
CA LEU A 107 -2.10 -6.93 -15.05
C LEU A 107 -2.28 -8.45 -15.00
N LEU A 108 -1.56 -9.12 -14.09
CA LEU A 108 -1.59 -10.58 -13.96
C LEU A 108 -2.96 -11.10 -13.51
N ILE A 109 -3.61 -10.41 -12.56
CA ILE A 109 -4.96 -10.74 -12.11
C ILE A 109 -6.07 -10.24 -13.06
N GLY A 110 -5.71 -9.68 -14.22
CA GLY A 110 -6.63 -9.41 -15.32
C GLY A 110 -7.14 -7.99 -15.47
N MET A 111 -6.66 -7.01 -14.69
CA MET A 111 -7.14 -5.62 -14.75
C MET A 111 -6.78 -4.85 -16.05
N ARG A 112 -6.48 -5.58 -17.13
CA ARG A 112 -6.17 -5.04 -18.46
C ARG A 112 -7.39 -4.78 -19.35
N ALA A 113 -8.60 -5.08 -18.88
CA ALA A 113 -9.81 -4.96 -19.67
C ALA A 113 -10.19 -3.49 -19.87
N PHE A 114 -10.65 -3.14 -21.08
CA PHE A 114 -11.27 -1.84 -21.31
C PHE A 114 -12.62 -1.82 -20.60
N ILE A 115 -12.73 -1.01 -19.55
CA ILE A 115 -13.91 -0.91 -18.71
C ILE A 115 -14.46 0.51 -18.87
N PRO A 116 -15.58 0.69 -19.57
CA PRO A 116 -16.07 2.01 -19.96
C PRO A 116 -16.68 2.83 -18.81
N ALA A 117 -16.99 2.20 -17.67
CA ALA A 117 -17.58 2.85 -16.51
C ALA A 117 -16.93 2.35 -15.21
N ALA A 118 -16.82 3.23 -14.21
CA ALA A 118 -16.27 2.86 -12.91
C ALA A 118 -17.13 1.78 -12.24
N PRO A 119 -16.50 0.82 -11.55
CA PRO A 119 -17.26 -0.26 -10.93
C PRO A 119 -18.12 0.27 -9.77
N THR A 120 -19.38 -0.17 -9.71
CA THR A 120 -20.33 0.16 -8.64
C THR A 120 -20.20 -0.77 -7.44
N ARG A 121 -19.67 -1.98 -7.65
CA ARG A 121 -19.43 -3.00 -6.63
C ARG A 121 -17.96 -3.41 -6.59
N LEU A 122 -17.55 -4.08 -5.51
CA LEU A 122 -16.16 -4.52 -5.33
C LEU A 122 -15.83 -5.82 -6.08
N ASP A 123 -16.85 -6.56 -6.51
CA ASP A 123 -16.77 -7.86 -7.19
C ASP A 123 -16.98 -7.77 -8.71
N GLU A 124 -17.38 -6.60 -9.24
CA GLU A 124 -17.49 -6.40 -10.68
C GLU A 124 -16.14 -6.00 -11.31
N PRO A 125 -15.92 -6.28 -12.60
CA PRO A 125 -14.67 -5.93 -13.27
C PRO A 125 -14.38 -4.42 -13.21
N GLY A 126 -13.20 -4.08 -12.69
CA GLY A 126 -12.66 -2.72 -12.61
C GLY A 126 -11.25 -2.63 -13.23
N THR A 127 -10.81 -1.40 -13.48
CA THR A 127 -9.42 -1.08 -13.84
C THR A 127 -8.87 -0.02 -12.87
N VAL A 128 -7.55 0.16 -12.87
CA VAL A 128 -6.88 1.19 -12.07
C VAL A 128 -6.08 2.12 -12.97
N LEU A 129 -5.88 3.36 -12.51
CA LEU A 129 -5.19 4.40 -13.27
C LEU A 129 -3.79 3.98 -13.77
N PRO A 130 -2.90 3.35 -12.99
CA PRO A 130 -1.58 2.94 -13.49
C PRO A 130 -1.66 1.94 -14.64
N VAL A 131 -2.57 0.97 -14.54
CA VAL A 131 -2.81 -0.02 -15.62
C VAL A 131 -3.37 0.68 -16.86
N GLN A 132 -4.27 1.64 -16.67
CA GLN A 132 -4.84 2.39 -17.79
C GLN A 132 -3.78 3.24 -18.51
N ILE A 133 -2.89 3.90 -17.76
CA ILE A 133 -1.75 4.64 -18.29
C ILE A 133 -0.85 3.70 -19.10
N PHE A 134 -0.51 2.53 -18.55
CA PHE A 134 0.30 1.53 -19.24
C PHE A 134 -0.33 1.12 -20.59
N LEU A 135 -1.62 0.78 -20.59
CA LEU A 135 -2.33 0.37 -21.80
C LEU A 135 -2.45 1.48 -22.85
N TRP A 136 -2.65 2.73 -22.44
CA TRP A 136 -2.70 3.86 -23.37
C TRP A 136 -1.32 4.27 -23.89
N SER A 137 -0.27 4.07 -23.09
CA SER A 137 1.11 4.39 -23.49
C SER A 137 1.64 3.49 -24.62
N ASP A 138 1.05 2.30 -24.78
CA ASP A 138 1.37 1.35 -25.85
C ASP A 138 0.70 1.72 -27.19
N GLN A 139 -0.20 2.71 -27.21
CA GLN A 139 -0.91 3.15 -28.41
C GLN A 139 -0.22 4.35 -29.08
N VAL A 140 -0.04 4.27 -30.40
CA VAL A 140 0.72 5.25 -31.20
C VAL A 140 -0.14 6.47 -31.61
N ASP A 141 -1.46 6.37 -31.53
CA ASP A 141 -2.38 7.43 -31.93
C ASP A 141 -2.26 8.67 -31.03
N ARG A 142 -2.21 9.86 -31.65
CA ARG A 142 -2.07 11.15 -30.94
C ARG A 142 -3.09 11.35 -29.82
N GLY A 143 -4.33 10.90 -30.03
CA GLY A 143 -5.39 10.99 -29.02
C GLY A 143 -5.11 10.18 -27.74
N PHE A 144 -4.29 9.12 -27.83
CA PHE A 144 -3.89 8.33 -26.66
C PHE A 144 -2.67 8.93 -25.95
N VAL A 145 -1.78 9.61 -26.67
CA VAL A 145 -0.67 10.36 -26.06
C VAL A 145 -1.20 11.46 -25.13
N GLU A 146 -2.22 12.20 -25.58
CA GLU A 146 -2.87 13.25 -24.78
C GLU A 146 -3.55 12.66 -23.54
N LYS A 147 -4.32 11.58 -23.69
CA LYS A 147 -4.99 10.89 -22.56
C LYS A 147 -3.99 10.31 -21.56
N THR A 148 -2.92 9.68 -22.04
CA THR A 148 -1.85 9.12 -21.20
C THR A 148 -1.18 10.21 -20.39
N SER A 149 -0.82 11.33 -21.03
CA SER A 149 -0.19 12.47 -20.37
C SER A 149 -1.10 13.08 -19.30
N ALA A 150 -2.39 13.29 -19.62
CA ALA A 150 -3.37 13.79 -18.67
C ALA A 150 -3.54 12.84 -17.47
N ALA A 151 -3.63 11.53 -17.72
CA ALA A 151 -3.75 10.53 -16.66
C ALA A 151 -2.51 10.45 -15.77
N ILE A 152 -1.30 10.58 -16.33
CA ILE A 152 -0.06 10.67 -15.55
C ILE A 152 -0.08 11.90 -14.64
N VAL A 153 -0.47 13.07 -15.16
CA VAL A 153 -0.56 14.30 -14.35
C VAL A 153 -1.57 14.12 -13.21
N VAL A 154 -2.74 13.55 -13.48
CA VAL A 154 -3.75 13.25 -12.44
C VAL A 154 -3.18 12.30 -11.37
N LEU A 155 -2.50 11.22 -11.80
CA LEU A 155 -1.89 10.27 -10.88
C LEU A 155 -0.79 10.93 -10.03
N LEU A 156 0.05 11.77 -10.62
CA LEU A 156 1.09 12.50 -9.90
C LEU A 156 0.50 13.48 -8.89
N VAL A 157 -0.52 14.26 -9.27
CA VAL A 157 -1.21 15.17 -8.34
C VAL A 157 -1.82 14.40 -7.18
N LEU A 158 -2.47 13.26 -7.44
CA LEU A 158 -3.04 12.40 -6.40
C LEU A 158 -1.94 11.86 -5.47
N LEU A 159 -0.82 11.38 -6.03
CA LEU A 159 0.30 10.89 -5.24
C LEU A 159 0.91 12.00 -4.38
N PHE A 160 1.13 13.19 -4.92
CA PHE A 160 1.65 14.33 -4.15
C PHE A 160 0.68 14.75 -3.05
N ALA A 161 -0.63 14.81 -3.34
CA ALA A 161 -1.64 15.13 -2.34
C ALA A 161 -1.67 14.10 -1.19
N LEU A 162 -1.70 12.81 -1.51
CA LEU A 162 -1.72 11.74 -0.50
C LEU A 162 -0.44 11.73 0.34
N ASN A 163 0.73 11.86 -0.29
CA ASN A 163 2.01 11.94 0.43
C ASN A 163 2.11 13.22 1.26
N GLY A 164 1.55 14.33 0.79
CA GLY A 164 1.48 15.60 1.51
C GLY A 164 0.61 15.51 2.76
N VAL A 165 -0.62 14.99 2.64
CA VAL A 165 -1.53 14.74 3.77
C VAL A 165 -0.87 13.82 4.81
N ALA A 166 -0.22 12.78 4.32
CA ALA A 166 0.49 11.84 5.16
C ALA A 166 1.68 12.47 5.93
N ALA A 167 2.48 13.29 5.25
CA ALA A 167 3.56 14.05 5.89
C ALA A 167 3.01 15.04 6.93
N TRP A 168 1.89 15.69 6.64
CA TRP A 168 1.22 16.59 7.56
C TRP A 168 0.71 15.86 8.81
N LEU A 169 0.06 14.70 8.66
CA LEU A 169 -0.38 13.86 9.78
C LEU A 169 0.79 13.43 10.67
N ARG A 170 1.95 13.10 10.07
CA ARG A 170 3.18 12.79 10.81
C ARG A 170 3.63 13.97 11.66
N HIS A 171 3.75 15.16 11.05
CA HIS A 171 4.17 16.37 11.78
C HIS A 171 3.23 16.70 12.95
N ARG A 172 1.92 16.50 12.77
CA ARG A 172 0.95 16.68 13.86
C ARG A 172 1.10 15.65 14.98
N ALA A 173 1.44 14.40 14.66
CA ALA A 173 1.68 13.36 15.66
C ALA A 173 2.99 13.59 16.43
N GLU A 174 4.01 14.17 15.80
CA GLU A 174 5.27 14.56 16.44
C GLU A 174 5.10 15.79 17.34
N ALA A 175 4.26 16.75 16.95
CA ALA A 175 4.00 17.96 17.73
C ALA A 175 3.22 17.73 19.05
N HIS A 176 2.67 16.54 19.25
CA HIS A 176 2.00 16.12 20.49
C HIS A 176 2.92 15.35 21.46
N ARG A 177 4.24 15.33 21.21
CA ARG A 177 5.28 14.89 22.15
C ARG A 177 5.82 16.07 22.95
#